data_AF-A0A368FZU2-F1
#
_entry.id   AF-A0A368FZU2-F1
#
_cell.length_a   1.000
_cell.length_b   1.000
_cell.length_c   1.000
_cell.angle_alpha   90.00
_cell.angle_beta   90.00
_cell.angle_gamma   90.00
#
_symmetry.space_group_name_H-M   'P 1'
#
loop_
_entity.id
_entity.type
_entity.pdbx_description
1 polymer ?
#
loop_
_entity_poly.entity_id
_entity_poly.type
_entity_poly.pdbx_seq_one_letter_code
_entity_poly.pdbx_strand_id
1 'polypeptide(L)' 'MTIRKLRSPPMDQKNNLATVSAFFDVWWMDEFLVWRPADYDGITKIFVPMKWVWKPEFYMYHR' A
#
# COMPACT_ATOMS: atom_id res chain seq x y z
N MET A 1 -7.61 8.13 1.29
CA MET A 1 -7.20 7.40 0.07
C MET A 1 -7.35 8.35 -1.11
N THR A 2 -6.24 8.89 -1.61
CA THR A 2 -6.27 9.82 -2.77
C THR A 2 -5.48 9.19 -3.90
N ILE A 3 -6.18 8.64 -4.90
CA ILE A 3 -5.52 8.10 -6.09
C ILE A 3 -5.25 9.27 -7.04
N ARG A 4 -3.98 9.55 -7.32
CA ARG A 4 -3.58 10.51 -8.36
C ARG A 4 -3.19 9.75 -9.61
N LYS A 5 -3.98 9.92 -10.67
CA LYS A 5 -3.72 9.34 -11.99
C LYS A 5 -2.53 10.04 -12.65
N LEU A 6 -1.55 9.27 -13.12
CA LEU A 6 -0.50 9.79 -14.01
C LEU A 6 -0.94 9.78 -15.47
N ARG A 7 -0.18 10.49 -16.32
CA ARG A 7 -0.36 10.46 -17.77
C ARG A 7 -0.29 9.00 -18.24
N SER A 8 -1.33 8.55 -18.94
CA SER A 8 -1.35 7.22 -19.57
C SER A 8 -0.36 7.20 -20.75
N PRO A 9 0.40 6.10 -20.95
CA PRO A 9 1.12 5.89 -22.20
C PRO A 9 0.13 5.91 -23.39
N PRO A 10 0.58 6.29 -24.60
CA PRO A 10 -0.26 6.22 -25.79
C PRO A 10 -0.78 4.79 -25.97
N MET A 11 -2.07 4.68 -26.28
CA MET A 11 -2.76 3.41 -26.42
C MET A 11 -2.21 2.66 -27.64
N ASP A 12 -1.49 1.55 -27.44
CA ASP A 12 -1.14 0.64 -28.52
C ASP A 12 -2.40 -0.11 -28.97
N GLN A 13 -3.10 0.43 -29.97
CA GLN A 13 -4.37 -0.11 -30.51
C GLN A 13 -4.27 -1.55 -31.06
N LYS A 14 -3.07 -2.13 -31.11
CA LYS A 14 -2.81 -3.51 -31.57
C LYS A 14 -2.88 -4.57 -30.47
N ASN A 15 -2.93 -4.18 -29.20
CA ASN A 15 -3.11 -5.09 -28.08
C ASN A 15 -4.08 -4.40 -27.12
N ASN A 16 -5.27 -4.93 -26.88
CA ASN A 16 -6.32 -4.30 -26.02
C ASN A 16 -5.90 -4.23 -24.52
N LEU A 17 -4.67 -3.79 -24.23
CA LEU A 17 -4.05 -3.69 -22.92
C LEU A 17 -3.79 -2.21 -22.62
N ALA A 18 -4.59 -1.65 -21.72
CA ALA A 18 -4.38 -0.31 -21.19
C ALA A 18 -3.45 -0.38 -19.97
N THR A 19 -2.25 0.18 -20.08
CA THR A 19 -1.32 0.32 -18.95
C THR A 19 -1.62 1.62 -18.20
N VAL A 20 -1.91 1.54 -16.90
CA VAL A 20 -2.16 2.72 -16.05
C VAL A 20 -1.10 2.79 -14.96
N SER A 21 -0.42 3.92 -14.86
CA SER A 21 0.50 4.22 -13.76
C SER A 21 -0.23 5.06 -12.70
N ALA A 22 -0.23 4.60 -11.45
CA ALA A 22 -0.85 5.27 -10.32
C ALA A 22 0.02 5.13 -9.06
N PHE A 23 -0.03 6.14 -8.19
CA PHE A 23 0.57 6.07 -6.86
C PHE A 23 -0.49 5.66 -5.83
N PHE A 24 -0.12 4.72 -4.95
CA PHE A 24 -0.93 4.24 -3.84
C PHE A 24 -0.26 4.62 -2.52
N ASP A 25 -0.91 5.53 -1.79
CA ASP A 25 -0.54 5.88 -0.42
C ASP A 25 -1.56 5.21 0.53
N VAL A 26 -1.10 4.21 1.26
CA VAL A 26 -1.94 3.28 2.03
C VAL A 26 -1.42 3.21 3.46
N TRP A 27 -2.35 3.29 4.40
CA TRP A 27 -2.11 3.15 5.83
C TRP A 27 -3.09 2.13 6.38
N TRP A 28 -2.59 1.19 7.19
CA TRP A 28 -3.41 0.23 7.92
C TRP A 28 -2.94 0.14 9.37
N MET A 29 -3.81 -0.37 10.24
CA MET A 29 -3.49 -0.65 11.64
C MET A 29 -3.40 -2.17 11.82
N ASP A 30 -2.29 -2.64 12.37
CA ASP A 30 -2.09 -4.04 12.72
C ASP A 30 -2.37 -4.21 14.22
N GLU A 31 -3.39 -5.00 14.56
CA GLU A 31 -3.84 -5.18 15.95
C GLU A 31 -2.83 -5.95 16.82
N PHE A 32 -1.91 -6.69 16.21
CA PHE A 32 -0.86 -7.42 16.92
C PHE A 32 0.40 -6.59 17.14
N LEU A 33 0.51 -5.42 16.50
CA LEU A 33 1.62 -4.47 16.67
C LEU A 33 1.24 -3.29 17.56
N VAL A 34 0.45 -3.56 18.62
CA VAL A 34 0.05 -2.57 19.62
C VAL A 34 0.68 -2.92 20.96
N TRP A 35 1.34 -1.95 21.60
CA TRP A 35 1.92 -2.11 22.93
C TRP A 35 1.82 -0.83 23.75
N ARG A 36 1.96 -0.96 25.08
CA ARG A 36 2.12 0.20 25.97
C ARG A 36 3.59 0.62 26.00
N PRO A 37 3.93 1.87 25.70
CA PRO A 37 5.33 2.33 25.74
C PRO A 37 6.00 2.12 27.10
N ALA A 38 5.24 2.21 28.20
CA ALA A 38 5.76 1.99 29.55
C ALA A 38 6.31 0.58 29.78
N ASP A 39 5.83 -0.42 29.04
CA ASP A 39 6.29 -1.81 29.13
C ASP A 39 7.63 -2.02 28.37
N TYR A 40 8.07 -1.03 27.57
CA TYR A 40 9.24 -1.11 26.68
C TYR A 40 10.05 0.20 26.69
N ASP A 41 10.37 0.74 27.87
CA ASP A 41 11.25 1.91 28.05
C ASP A 41 10.84 3.16 27.21
N GLY A 42 9.54 3.37 27.06
CA GLY A 42 8.99 4.51 26.31
C GLY A 42 9.11 4.38 24.79
N ILE A 43 9.46 3.21 24.25
CA ILE A 43 9.52 2.99 22.80
C ILE A 43 8.13 3.15 22.19
N THR A 44 7.98 4.06 21.22
CA THR A 44 6.71 4.33 20.51
C THR A 44 6.77 3.99 19.02
N LYS A 45 7.97 3.71 18.50
CA LYS A 45 8.20 3.40 17.08
C LYS A 45 9.31 2.37 16.94
N ILE A 46 9.10 1.43 16.02
CA ILE A 46 10.05 0.39 15.67
C ILE A 46 10.10 0.22 14.16
N PHE A 47 11.19 -0.37 13.66
CA PHE A 47 11.31 -0.79 12.27
C PHE A 47 11.11 -2.30 12.19
N VAL A 48 10.08 -2.73 11.46
CA VAL A 48 9.78 -4.16 11.27
C VAL A 48 9.97 -4.52 9.80
N PRO A 49 10.71 -5.59 9.47
CA PRO A 49 10.78 -6.10 8.11
C PRO A 49 9.38 -6.44 7.56
N MET A 50 9.04 -5.95 6.36
CA MET A 50 7.72 -6.15 5.75
C MET A 50 7.32 -7.63 5.58
N LYS A 51 8.28 -8.56 5.55
CA LYS A 51 8.01 -10.00 5.47
C LYS A 51 7.39 -10.60 6.74
N TRP A 52 7.39 -9.85 7.86
CA TRP A 52 6.89 -10.31 9.15
C TRP A 52 5.56 -9.67 9.54
N VAL A 53 5.10 -8.68 8.78
CA VAL A 53 3.88 -7.94 9.05
C VAL A 53 2.85 -8.31 8.00
N TRP A 54 1.62 -8.56 8.44
CA TRP A 54 0.52 -8.72 7.51
C TRP A 54 0.27 -7.39 6.78
N LYS A 55 0.08 -7.45 5.47
CA LYS A 55 -0.27 -6.29 4.65
C LYS A 55 -1.49 -6.63 3.80
N PRO A 56 -2.42 -5.69 3.59
CA PRO A 56 -3.55 -5.92 2.71
C PRO A 56 -3.09 -6.09 1.26
N GLU A 57 -3.74 -7.00 0.54
CA GLU A 57 -3.60 -7.14 -0.90
C GLU A 57 -4.66 -6.30 -1.63
N PHE A 58 -4.24 -5.60 -2.67
CA PHE A 58 -5.13 -4.75 -3.47
C PHE A 58 -5.30 -5.34 -4.87
N TYR A 59 -6.55 -5.43 -5.32
CA TYR A 59 -6.90 -5.89 -6.65
C TYR A 59 -7.60 -4.78 -7.41
N MET A 60 -7.17 -4.53 -8.65
CA MET A 60 -7.86 -3.61 -9.56
C MET A 60 -8.89 -4.40 -10.36
N TYR A 61 -10.17 -4.12 -10.12
CA TYR A 61 -11.26 -4.67 -10.92
C TYR A 61 -11.68 -3.67 -11.99
N HIS A 62 -11.89 -4.17 -13.21
CA HIS A 62 -12.40 -3.43 -14.36
C HIS A 62 -13.61 -4.20 -14.92
N ARG A 63 -14.74 -3.51 -15.10
CA ARG A 63 -15.91 -3.99 -15.86
C ARG A 63 -15.87 -3.43 -17.28
#